data_AF-A0A7C4QV94-F1
#
_entry.id   AF-A0A7C4QV94-F1
#
_cell.length_a   1.000
_cell.length_b   1.000
_cell.length_c   1.000
_cell.angle_alpha   90.00
_cell.angle_beta   90.00
_cell.angle_gamma   90.00
#
_symmetry.space_group_name_H-M   'P 1'
#
loop_
_entity.id
_entity.type
_entity.pdbx_description
1 polymer ?
#
loop_
_entity_poly.entity_id
_entity_poly.type
_entity_poly.pdbx_seq_one_letter_code
_entity_poly.pdbx_strand_id
1 'polypeptide(L)'
;MKVRLFLRWPWAVVSAATMGGLMHTPTVQAVTNVFFTIAQTTNLVTSGPTSDTIGSEGYLFTFTRDKLFTGGAGMTNPIGRAVRVPWPEGLEAQAVTAGPSPGKAQVRLRRQDGQPFAIKTFKAKLLANTAGAGAAIEVMPMLNGEDGLPDPVMYNATGYYGSQFTYLTPALTGFDTYIITLYVDYALMSLTVVDPSAPPPRLDIQPLDVTTMLLSWPTNASGYVLESATNLPASLWRQVTNGFYQSSDFFHAELPFSDIRRFFRLRK
;
A
#
# COMPACT_ATOMS: atom_id res chain seq x y z
N MET A 1 -33.69 -14.47 82.66
CA MET A 1 -32.98 -15.25 81.63
C MET A 1 -33.72 -15.05 80.30
N LYS A 2 -33.21 -14.19 79.42
CA LYS A 2 -33.83 -13.85 78.12
C LYS A 2 -32.88 -14.26 77.00
N VAL A 3 -33.31 -15.21 76.17
CA VAL A 3 -32.59 -15.71 74.99
C VAL A 3 -32.87 -14.77 73.81
N ARG A 4 -31.83 -14.29 73.13
CA ARG A 4 -31.92 -13.55 71.86
C ARG A 4 -31.55 -14.49 70.71
N LEU A 5 -32.49 -14.65 69.77
CA LEU A 5 -32.35 -15.38 68.51
C LEU A 5 -31.75 -14.42 67.46
N PHE A 6 -30.67 -14.80 66.78
CA PHE A 6 -30.14 -14.07 65.62
C PHE A 6 -30.45 -14.85 64.33
N LEU A 7 -31.23 -14.21 63.45
CA LEU A 7 -31.58 -14.67 62.12
C LEU A 7 -30.38 -14.44 61.17
N ARG A 8 -29.85 -15.49 60.52
CA ARG A 8 -28.86 -15.35 59.43
C ARG A 8 -29.56 -15.43 58.07
N TRP A 9 -29.32 -14.43 57.23
CA TRP A 9 -29.67 -14.42 55.81
C TRP A 9 -28.67 -15.26 55.00
N PRO A 10 -29.10 -16.04 53.98
CA PRO A 10 -28.17 -16.71 53.09
C PRO A 10 -27.68 -15.75 51.99
N TRP A 11 -26.38 -15.80 51.70
CA TRP A 11 -25.75 -15.11 50.58
C TRP A 11 -25.97 -15.95 49.32
N ALA A 12 -26.48 -15.32 48.26
CA ALA A 12 -26.54 -15.89 46.93
C ALA A 12 -25.12 -15.96 46.35
N VAL A 13 -24.70 -17.15 45.92
CA VAL A 13 -23.49 -17.33 45.11
C VAL A 13 -23.85 -17.03 43.68
N VAL A 14 -23.37 -15.91 43.15
CA VAL A 14 -23.38 -15.62 41.71
C VAL A 14 -22.14 -16.29 41.11
N SER A 15 -22.34 -17.39 40.39
CA SER A 15 -21.29 -17.97 39.55
C SER A 15 -21.08 -17.08 38.33
N ALA A 16 -19.98 -16.32 38.34
CA ALA A 16 -19.50 -15.64 37.15
C ALA A 16 -18.87 -16.68 36.21
N ALA A 17 -19.56 -17.02 35.11
CA ALA A 17 -18.97 -17.78 34.03
C ALA A 17 -18.00 -16.87 33.27
N THR A 18 -16.71 -17.09 33.43
CA THR A 18 -15.67 -16.50 32.59
C THR A 18 -15.76 -17.11 31.19
N MET A 19 -16.40 -16.39 30.25
CA MET A 19 -16.20 -16.62 28.83
C MET A 19 -14.76 -16.25 28.48
N GLY A 20 -13.86 -17.23 28.52
CA GLY A 20 -12.53 -17.14 27.95
C GLY A 20 -12.63 -17.13 26.43
N GLY A 21 -12.91 -15.97 25.85
CA GLY A 21 -12.70 -15.75 24.42
C GLY A 21 -11.21 -15.85 24.12
N LEU A 22 -10.78 -16.95 23.51
CA LEU A 22 -9.45 -17.06 22.90
C LEU A 22 -9.37 -15.98 21.82
N MET A 23 -8.76 -14.83 22.14
CA MET A 23 -8.37 -13.86 21.14
C MET A 23 -7.31 -14.52 20.25
N HIS A 24 -7.71 -15.02 19.08
CA HIS A 24 -6.79 -15.40 18.03
C HIS A 24 -6.07 -14.13 17.59
N THR A 25 -4.81 -13.99 17.98
CA THR A 25 -3.92 -13.00 17.37
C THR A 25 -3.66 -13.47 15.94
N PRO A 26 -3.93 -12.64 14.91
CA PRO A 26 -3.63 -13.04 13.54
C PRO A 26 -2.15 -13.38 13.44
N THR A 27 -1.84 -14.52 12.84
CA THR A 27 -0.45 -14.91 12.55
C THR A 27 0.12 -13.93 11.53
N VAL A 28 1.00 -13.05 11.99
CA VAL A 28 1.75 -12.14 11.12
C VAL A 28 2.70 -12.96 10.27
N GLN A 29 2.65 -12.77 8.96
CA GLN A 29 3.56 -13.43 8.00
C GLN A 29 4.34 -12.35 7.25
N ALA A 30 5.45 -12.74 6.63
CA ALA A 30 6.15 -11.87 5.70
C ALA A 30 5.35 -11.80 4.40
N VAL A 31 4.69 -10.67 4.14
CA VAL A 31 3.99 -10.41 2.88
C VAL A 31 4.96 -9.73 1.92
N THR A 32 5.03 -10.22 0.69
CA THR A 32 5.86 -9.63 -0.37
C THR A 32 4.96 -8.89 -1.36
N ASN A 33 5.19 -7.59 -1.53
CA ASN A 33 4.52 -6.78 -2.54
C ASN A 33 5.52 -6.40 -3.63
N VAL A 34 5.17 -6.67 -4.89
CA VAL A 34 5.92 -6.24 -6.06
C VAL A 34 5.10 -5.15 -6.75
N PHE A 35 5.65 -3.93 -6.81
CA PHE A 35 4.98 -2.78 -7.39
C PHE A 35 5.23 -2.61 -8.89
N PHE A 36 4.37 -1.78 -9.51
CA PHE A 36 4.39 -1.43 -10.93
C PHE A 36 4.02 -2.61 -11.83
N THR A 37 2.92 -3.28 -11.46
CA THR A 37 2.34 -4.36 -12.25
C THR A 37 0.96 -3.95 -12.78
N ILE A 38 0.56 -4.53 -13.91
CA ILE A 38 -0.75 -4.25 -14.52
C ILE A 38 -1.95 -4.66 -13.64
N ALA A 39 -1.71 -5.51 -12.63
CA ALA A 39 -2.75 -5.95 -11.70
C ALA A 39 -3.04 -4.91 -10.62
N GLN A 40 -2.12 -3.97 -10.38
CA GLN A 40 -2.24 -2.98 -9.32
C GLN A 40 -2.86 -1.69 -9.82
N THR A 41 -3.70 -1.12 -8.97
CA THR A 41 -4.29 0.20 -9.16
C THR A 41 -3.67 1.20 -8.21
N THR A 42 -3.66 2.47 -8.62
CA THR A 42 -3.27 3.60 -7.77
C THR A 42 -4.42 4.56 -7.61
N ASN A 43 -4.52 5.18 -6.44
CA ASN A 43 -5.42 6.30 -6.19
C ASN A 43 -4.62 7.57 -5.93
N LEU A 44 -4.96 8.69 -6.57
CA LEU A 44 -4.40 9.99 -6.22
C LEU A 44 -4.93 10.39 -4.83
N VAL A 45 -4.02 10.64 -3.90
CA VAL A 45 -4.32 11.03 -2.52
C VAL A 45 -4.20 12.54 -2.35
N THR A 46 -3.14 13.15 -2.90
CA THR A 46 -2.91 14.59 -2.83
C THR A 46 -2.08 15.04 -4.03
N SER A 47 -2.34 16.24 -4.54
CA SER A 47 -1.59 16.86 -5.63
C SER A 47 -1.22 18.27 -5.23
N GLY A 48 0.05 18.62 -5.38
CA GLY A 48 0.60 19.95 -5.12
C GLY A 48 1.34 20.51 -6.33
N PRO A 49 1.88 21.74 -6.24
CA PRO A 49 2.58 22.39 -7.37
C PRO A 49 3.88 21.68 -7.76
N THR A 50 4.52 20.98 -6.83
CA THR A 50 5.83 20.35 -7.04
C THR A 50 5.87 18.86 -6.67
N SER A 51 4.72 18.28 -6.30
CA SER A 51 4.64 16.88 -5.90
C SER A 51 3.24 16.31 -6.10
N ASP A 52 3.17 14.98 -6.13
CA ASP A 52 1.94 14.21 -6.02
C ASP A 52 2.12 13.13 -4.97
N THR A 53 1.01 12.67 -4.39
CA THR A 53 0.95 11.48 -3.54
C THR A 53 -0.09 10.54 -4.07
N ILE A 54 0.29 9.28 -4.31
CA ILE A 54 -0.62 8.19 -4.67
C ILE A 54 -0.58 7.07 -3.64
N GLY A 55 -1.68 6.34 -3.51
CA GLY A 55 -1.79 5.15 -2.67
C GLY A 55 -1.91 3.88 -3.52
N SER A 56 -1.22 2.81 -3.11
CA SER A 56 -1.35 1.47 -3.70
C SER A 56 -0.94 0.40 -2.69
N GLU A 57 -1.70 -0.70 -2.60
CA GLU A 57 -1.43 -1.86 -1.73
C GLU A 57 -1.07 -1.52 -0.26
N GLY A 58 -1.65 -0.47 0.32
CA GLY A 58 -1.37 -0.05 1.69
C GLY A 58 -0.14 0.86 1.86
N TYR A 59 0.46 1.29 0.75
CA TYR A 59 1.61 2.20 0.72
C TYR A 59 1.24 3.54 0.11
N LEU A 60 1.91 4.60 0.57
CA LEU A 60 1.87 5.93 -0.01
C LEU A 60 3.19 6.23 -0.68
N PHE A 61 3.11 6.69 -1.93
CA PHE A 61 4.23 7.20 -2.71
C PHE A 61 4.02 8.70 -2.88
N THR A 62 4.82 9.51 -2.20
CA THR A 62 4.91 10.95 -2.45
C THR A 62 6.12 11.20 -3.35
N PHE A 63 5.94 11.77 -4.53
CA PHE A 63 7.01 11.94 -5.50
C PHE A 63 6.99 13.33 -6.11
N THR A 64 8.18 13.82 -6.46
CA THR A 64 8.35 15.18 -7.00
C THR A 64 7.93 15.26 -8.47
N ARG A 65 7.32 16.39 -8.82
CA ARG A 65 6.82 16.72 -10.15
C ARG A 65 7.17 18.16 -10.49
N ASP A 66 7.72 18.40 -11.67
CA ASP A 66 8.08 19.76 -12.07
C ASP A 66 6.92 20.42 -12.85
N LYS A 67 5.80 20.69 -12.15
CA LYS A 67 4.56 21.18 -12.79
C LYS A 67 4.60 22.67 -13.14
N LEU A 68 5.55 23.41 -12.57
CA LEU A 68 5.76 24.84 -12.82
C LEU A 68 6.75 25.11 -13.95
N PHE A 69 7.26 24.06 -14.60
CA PHE A 69 8.13 24.21 -15.75
C PHE A 69 7.42 24.89 -16.93
N THR A 70 7.89 26.08 -17.28
CA THR A 70 7.54 26.81 -18.50
C THR A 70 8.62 26.52 -19.54
N GLY A 71 8.40 25.53 -20.41
CA GLY A 71 9.41 24.94 -21.29
C GLY A 71 9.96 25.83 -22.42
N GLY A 72 10.60 26.95 -22.09
CA GLY A 72 11.31 27.83 -23.03
C GLY A 72 10.86 29.29 -22.95
N ALA A 73 11.73 30.19 -23.42
CA ALA A 73 11.47 31.62 -23.46
C ALA A 73 10.20 31.92 -24.28
N GLY A 74 9.24 32.65 -23.68
CA GLY A 74 8.03 33.11 -24.35
C GLY A 74 6.75 32.32 -24.07
N MET A 75 6.77 31.25 -23.27
CA MET A 75 5.53 30.58 -22.84
C MET A 75 4.98 31.19 -21.55
N THR A 76 3.72 31.67 -21.59
CA THR A 76 3.07 32.43 -20.51
C THR A 76 2.24 31.59 -19.55
N ASN A 77 2.11 30.28 -19.78
CA ASN A 77 1.39 29.35 -18.90
C ASN A 77 2.27 28.16 -18.51
N PRO A 78 2.31 27.75 -17.23
CA PRO A 78 3.01 26.54 -16.82
C PRO A 78 2.32 25.31 -17.44
N ILE A 79 3.05 24.60 -18.31
CA ILE A 79 2.60 23.33 -18.91
C ILE A 79 3.03 22.15 -18.02
N GLY A 80 4.07 22.35 -17.22
CA GLY A 80 4.73 21.28 -16.46
C GLY A 80 5.53 20.35 -17.36
N ARG A 81 6.45 19.59 -16.76
CA ARG A 81 7.21 18.57 -17.50
C ARG A 81 6.35 17.33 -17.73
N ALA A 82 6.32 16.85 -18.97
CA ALA A 82 5.62 15.62 -19.32
C ALA A 82 6.14 14.42 -18.53
N VAL A 83 5.24 13.55 -18.09
CA VAL A 83 5.59 12.27 -17.45
C VAL A 83 5.93 11.26 -18.54
N ARG A 84 7.11 10.66 -18.46
CA ARG A 84 7.68 9.72 -19.43
C ARG A 84 7.49 8.26 -19.01
N VAL A 85 7.43 7.99 -17.71
CA VAL A 85 7.14 6.66 -17.16
C VAL A 85 5.92 6.75 -16.23
N PRO A 86 4.70 6.56 -16.76
CA PRO A 86 3.49 6.54 -15.97
C PRO A 86 3.29 5.16 -15.31
N TRP A 87 2.47 5.11 -14.26
CA TRP A 87 1.97 3.85 -13.72
C TRP A 87 1.10 3.13 -14.79
N PRO A 88 1.16 1.78 -14.93
CA PRO A 88 1.91 0.82 -14.12
C PRO A 88 3.32 0.51 -14.64
N GLU A 89 3.84 1.20 -15.67
CA GLU A 89 5.19 0.93 -16.18
C GLU A 89 6.28 1.25 -15.16
N GLY A 90 6.00 2.20 -14.26
CA GLY A 90 6.86 2.59 -13.17
C GLY A 90 6.32 3.82 -12.42
N LEU A 91 7.21 4.48 -11.70
CA LEU A 91 6.95 5.74 -11.02
C LEU A 91 8.09 6.72 -11.25
N GLU A 92 7.86 7.69 -12.12
CA GLU A 92 8.80 8.79 -12.36
C GLU A 92 8.78 9.83 -11.25
N ALA A 93 9.97 10.23 -10.77
CA ALA A 93 10.19 11.45 -10.01
C ALA A 93 11.01 12.43 -10.85
N GLN A 94 10.61 13.70 -10.83
CA GLN A 94 11.26 14.77 -11.58
C GLN A 94 11.99 15.69 -10.62
N ALA A 95 13.20 16.11 -10.98
CA ALA A 95 13.83 17.25 -10.34
C ALA A 95 12.97 18.48 -10.64
N VAL A 96 12.70 19.26 -9.59
CA VAL A 96 11.90 20.48 -9.67
C VAL A 96 12.84 21.62 -10.00
N THR A 97 12.70 22.20 -11.18
CA THR A 97 13.65 23.22 -11.68
C THR A 97 13.10 24.63 -11.55
N ALA A 98 11.79 24.78 -11.34
CA ALA A 98 11.11 26.06 -11.24
C ALA A 98 10.11 26.10 -10.06
N GLY A 99 9.84 27.31 -9.57
CA GLY A 99 8.86 27.56 -8.50
C GLY A 99 9.48 27.83 -7.12
N PRO A 100 8.66 27.87 -6.06
CA PRO A 100 9.07 28.34 -4.73
C PRO A 100 9.99 27.37 -4.00
N SER A 101 10.11 26.11 -4.46
CA SER A 101 10.97 25.10 -3.84
C SER A 101 11.58 24.16 -4.88
N PRO A 102 12.59 24.63 -5.63
CA PRO A 102 13.39 23.77 -6.50
C PRO A 102 14.09 22.66 -5.71
N GLY A 103 14.33 21.52 -6.32
CA GLY A 103 14.91 20.38 -5.61
C GLY A 103 15.20 19.16 -6.48
N LYS A 104 15.91 18.21 -5.88
CA LYS A 104 16.26 16.91 -6.47
C LYS A 104 14.99 16.10 -6.78
N ALA A 105 15.10 15.13 -7.70
CA ALA A 105 14.03 14.15 -7.89
C ALA A 105 13.95 13.24 -6.66
N GLN A 106 12.75 13.05 -6.11
CA GLN A 106 12.56 12.28 -4.90
C GLN A 106 11.28 11.45 -4.93
N VAL A 107 11.35 10.25 -4.36
CA VAL A 107 10.21 9.41 -3.99
C VAL A 107 10.31 9.14 -2.49
N ARG A 108 9.32 9.58 -1.73
CA ARG A 108 9.09 9.15 -0.34
C ARG A 108 8.06 8.04 -0.33
N LEU A 109 8.49 6.85 0.08
CA LEU A 109 7.67 5.68 0.27
C LEU A 109 7.39 5.47 1.75
N ARG A 110 6.13 5.27 2.14
CA ARG A 110 5.76 4.90 3.51
C ARG A 110 4.60 3.91 3.54
N ARG A 111 4.50 3.10 4.58
CA ARG A 111 3.26 2.36 4.86
C ARG A 111 2.19 3.30 5.40
N GLN A 112 0.93 3.06 5.04
CA GLN A 112 -0.21 3.85 5.52
C GLN A 112 -0.47 3.68 7.02
N ASP A 113 -0.15 2.52 7.58
CA ASP A 113 -0.29 2.20 9.00
C ASP A 113 0.95 2.55 9.83
N GLY A 114 1.98 3.14 9.20
CA GLY A 114 3.22 3.53 9.86
C GLY A 114 4.08 2.37 10.35
N GLN A 115 3.72 1.11 10.03
CA GLN A 115 4.51 -0.03 10.46
C GLN A 115 5.82 -0.14 9.67
N PRO A 116 6.89 -0.64 10.29
CA PRO A 116 8.13 -0.92 9.57
C PRO A 116 7.96 -1.95 8.45
N PHE A 117 8.77 -1.82 7.42
CA PHE A 117 8.91 -2.77 6.33
C PHE A 117 10.34 -2.76 5.78
N ALA A 118 10.61 -3.67 4.84
CA ALA A 118 11.86 -3.74 4.12
C ALA A 118 11.66 -3.46 2.64
N ILE A 119 12.59 -2.74 2.03
CA ILE A 119 12.80 -2.80 0.57
C ILE A 119 13.78 -3.96 0.34
N LYS A 120 13.43 -4.93 -0.50
CA LYS A 120 14.31 -6.06 -0.83
C LYS A 120 15.08 -5.83 -2.11
N THR A 121 14.38 -5.32 -3.11
CA THR A 121 14.95 -4.99 -4.42
C THR A 121 14.25 -3.78 -5.00
N PHE A 122 14.96 -2.98 -5.79
CA PHE A 122 14.32 -2.06 -6.70
C PHE A 122 15.11 -1.97 -8.02
N LYS A 123 14.39 -1.63 -9.08
CA LYS A 123 14.94 -1.29 -10.39
C LYS A 123 14.69 0.18 -10.66
N ALA A 124 15.72 0.91 -11.07
CA ALA A 124 15.62 2.32 -11.45
C ALA A 124 16.00 2.52 -12.92
N LYS A 125 15.39 3.52 -13.57
CA LYS A 125 15.74 3.99 -14.92
C LYS A 125 16.15 5.46 -14.86
N LEU A 126 17.32 5.78 -15.41
CA LEU A 126 17.79 7.16 -15.51
C LEU A 126 17.02 7.89 -16.63
N LEU A 127 16.49 9.07 -16.34
CA LEU A 127 15.70 9.85 -17.29
C LEU A 127 16.34 11.20 -17.66
N ALA A 128 17.56 11.47 -17.19
CA ALA A 128 18.33 12.65 -17.56
C ALA A 128 19.07 12.44 -18.89
N ASN A 129 19.11 13.48 -19.74
CA ASN A 129 19.86 13.49 -20.99
C ASN A 129 21.33 13.93 -20.80
N THR A 130 21.67 14.58 -19.69
CA THR A 130 23.05 14.88 -19.33
C THR A 130 23.81 13.57 -19.10
N ALA A 131 24.75 13.25 -20.00
CA ALA A 131 25.64 12.10 -19.85
C ALA A 131 26.37 12.17 -18.50
N GLY A 132 26.40 11.05 -17.79
CA GLY A 132 26.72 10.98 -16.37
C GLY A 132 27.99 11.70 -15.94
N ALA A 133 27.92 12.29 -14.74
CA ALA A 133 29.05 12.36 -13.84
C ALA A 133 28.59 11.77 -12.50
N GLY A 134 29.06 10.56 -12.18
CA GLY A 134 29.07 10.00 -10.82
C GLY A 134 27.80 10.14 -10.00
N ALA A 135 26.70 9.55 -10.46
CA ALA A 135 25.42 9.63 -9.78
C ALA A 135 25.18 8.42 -8.89
N ALA A 136 24.73 8.65 -7.65
CA ALA A 136 24.18 7.61 -6.80
C ALA A 136 22.73 7.96 -6.46
N ILE A 137 21.85 6.94 -6.52
CA ILE A 137 20.56 7.02 -5.87
C ILE A 137 20.82 6.90 -4.37
N GLU A 138 20.41 7.92 -3.63
CA GLU A 138 20.54 8.03 -2.19
C GLU A 138 19.23 7.52 -1.58
N VAL A 139 19.28 6.50 -0.71
CA VAL A 139 18.11 6.03 0.02
C VAL A 139 18.32 6.28 1.51
N MET A 140 17.63 7.28 2.05
CA MET A 140 17.57 7.52 3.49
C MET A 140 16.36 6.79 4.07
N PRO A 141 16.55 5.70 4.83
CA PRO A 141 15.46 5.14 5.63
C PRO A 141 15.15 6.06 6.81
N MET A 142 13.88 6.11 7.22
CA MET A 142 13.45 6.80 8.44
C MET A 142 12.73 5.83 9.38
N LEU A 143 12.82 6.09 10.67
CA LEU A 143 12.02 5.44 11.69
C LEU A 143 11.41 6.50 12.61
N ASN A 144 10.09 6.51 12.70
CA ASN A 144 9.28 7.45 13.47
C ASN A 144 9.59 8.92 13.17
N GLY A 145 9.92 9.22 11.91
CA GLY A 145 10.24 10.58 11.46
C GLY A 145 11.69 11.01 11.65
N GLU A 146 12.52 10.19 12.28
CA GLU A 146 13.96 10.42 12.44
C GLU A 146 14.76 9.62 11.40
N ASP A 147 15.97 10.08 11.08
CA ASP A 147 16.88 9.34 10.20
C ASP A 147 17.19 7.97 10.81
N GLY A 148 16.90 6.92 10.06
CA GLY A 148 17.08 5.54 10.49
C GLY A 148 18.53 5.05 10.40
N LEU A 149 19.36 5.75 9.64
CA LEU A 149 20.79 5.52 9.49
C LEU A 149 21.56 6.85 9.60
N PRO A 150 22.85 6.84 10.00
CA PRO A 150 23.66 8.06 10.05
C PRO A 150 23.84 8.74 8.68
N ASP A 151 23.88 7.94 7.62
CA ASP A 151 24.07 8.37 6.24
C ASP A 151 23.13 7.59 5.31
N PRO A 152 22.71 8.17 4.17
CA PRO A 152 21.88 7.45 3.21
C PRO A 152 22.65 6.30 2.57
N VAL A 153 21.92 5.22 2.23
CA VAL A 153 22.51 4.11 1.48
C VAL A 153 22.64 4.52 0.01
N MET A 154 23.84 4.39 -0.54
CA MET A 154 24.18 4.87 -1.88
C MET A 154 24.17 3.73 -2.90
N TYR A 155 23.43 3.91 -4.00
CA TYR A 155 23.33 2.94 -5.10
C TYR A 155 23.82 3.57 -6.40
N ASN A 156 24.90 3.04 -6.99
CA ASN A 156 25.49 3.59 -8.21
C ASN A 156 24.48 3.60 -9.38
N ALA A 157 24.18 4.79 -9.90
CA ALA A 157 23.29 5.03 -11.03
C ALA A 157 24.02 5.75 -12.19
N THR A 158 25.34 5.59 -12.27
CA THR A 158 26.16 6.17 -13.34
C THR A 158 25.79 5.55 -14.67
N GLY A 159 25.36 6.39 -15.62
CA GLY A 159 24.99 5.97 -16.95
C GLY A 159 24.48 7.14 -17.80
N TYR A 160 23.75 6.81 -18.85
CA TYR A 160 23.12 7.75 -19.77
C TYR A 160 21.59 7.55 -19.79
N TYR A 161 20.87 8.46 -20.43
CA TYR A 161 19.42 8.38 -20.58
C TYR A 161 18.93 6.98 -20.97
N GLY A 162 17.97 6.45 -20.21
CA GLY A 162 17.39 5.13 -20.45
C GLY A 162 18.13 3.96 -19.82
N SER A 163 19.33 4.18 -19.26
CA SER A 163 20.06 3.16 -18.49
C SER A 163 19.20 2.65 -17.33
N GLN A 164 19.18 1.34 -17.12
CA GLN A 164 18.46 0.70 -16.03
C GLN A 164 19.41 -0.02 -15.09
N PHE A 165 19.11 0.04 -13.79
CA PHE A 165 19.92 -0.55 -12.74
C PHE A 165 19.02 -1.33 -11.79
N THR A 166 19.47 -2.48 -11.31
CA THR A 166 18.74 -3.31 -10.35
C THR A 166 19.60 -3.51 -9.11
N TYR A 167 19.02 -3.29 -7.94
CA TYR A 167 19.74 -3.34 -6.67
C TYR A 167 19.08 -4.32 -5.72
N LEU A 168 19.93 -5.04 -4.97
CA LEU A 168 19.55 -5.72 -3.73
C LEU A 168 19.81 -4.76 -2.58
N THR A 169 18.92 -4.75 -1.59
CA THR A 169 18.93 -3.72 -0.55
C THR A 169 18.91 -4.31 0.86
N PRO A 170 19.90 -5.12 1.26
CA PRO A 170 19.90 -5.81 2.55
C PRO A 170 19.90 -4.85 3.76
N ALA A 171 20.41 -3.63 3.58
CA ALA A 171 20.43 -2.60 4.62
C ALA A 171 19.07 -1.88 4.82
N LEU A 172 18.11 -2.05 3.90
CA LEU A 172 16.83 -1.34 3.93
C LEU A 172 15.74 -2.21 4.56
N THR A 173 15.84 -2.46 5.87
CA THR A 173 14.91 -3.29 6.63
C THR A 173 14.60 -2.69 8.00
N GLY A 174 13.34 -2.79 8.44
CA GLY A 174 12.95 -2.34 9.79
C GLY A 174 12.65 -0.85 9.91
N PHE A 175 12.35 -0.19 8.79
CA PHE A 175 12.05 1.25 8.71
C PHE A 175 10.63 1.49 8.19
N ASP A 176 9.99 2.59 8.59
CA ASP A 176 8.60 2.89 8.20
C ASP A 176 8.49 3.80 6.96
N THR A 177 9.61 4.42 6.58
CA THR A 177 9.68 5.34 5.46
C THR A 177 11.03 5.19 4.76
N TYR A 178 11.03 5.32 3.44
CA TYR A 178 12.26 5.42 2.63
C TYR A 178 12.17 6.64 1.74
N ILE A 179 13.18 7.50 1.80
CA ILE A 179 13.33 8.66 0.93
C ILE A 179 14.39 8.33 -0.11
N ILE A 180 13.93 8.07 -1.34
CA ILE A 180 14.76 7.68 -2.48
C ILE A 180 15.00 8.94 -3.33
N THR A 181 16.25 9.37 -3.44
CA THR A 181 16.61 10.65 -4.05
C THR A 181 17.65 10.45 -5.15
N LEU A 182 17.51 11.21 -6.23
CA LEU A 182 18.53 11.40 -7.24
C LEU A 182 18.55 12.88 -7.65
N TYR A 183 19.73 13.45 -7.87
CA TYR A 183 19.84 14.87 -8.23
C TYR A 183 19.21 15.22 -9.59
N VAL A 184 18.94 14.21 -10.43
CA VAL A 184 18.25 14.32 -11.71
C VAL A 184 17.05 13.38 -11.75
N ASP A 185 16.21 13.52 -12.77
CA ASP A 185 15.04 12.66 -12.96
C ASP A 185 15.38 11.17 -13.07
N TYR A 186 14.52 10.36 -12.47
CA TYR A 186 14.55 8.92 -12.58
C TYR A 186 13.15 8.33 -12.47
N ALA A 187 13.02 7.06 -12.81
CA ALA A 187 11.82 6.28 -12.49
C ALA A 187 12.18 5.01 -11.74
N LEU A 188 11.35 4.64 -10.77
CA LEU A 188 11.32 3.27 -10.25
C LEU A 188 10.53 2.41 -11.25
N MET A 189 11.16 1.35 -11.76
CA MET A 189 10.57 0.43 -12.74
C MET A 189 10.08 -0.88 -12.10
N SER A 190 10.60 -1.19 -10.91
CA SER A 190 10.21 -2.32 -10.07
C SER A 190 10.59 -1.97 -8.64
N LEU A 191 9.75 -2.34 -7.68
CA LEU A 191 10.03 -2.21 -6.26
C LEU A 191 9.42 -3.40 -5.55
N THR A 192 10.26 -4.18 -4.86
CA THR A 192 9.84 -5.30 -4.04
C THR A 192 10.00 -4.92 -2.58
N VAL A 193 8.89 -4.91 -1.86
CA VAL A 193 8.88 -4.69 -0.41
C VAL A 193 8.43 -5.95 0.30
N VAL A 194 8.93 -6.12 1.53
CA VAL A 194 8.50 -7.18 2.43
C VAL A 194 8.15 -6.56 3.76
N ASP A 195 6.97 -6.89 4.27
CA ASP A 195 6.48 -6.33 5.50
C ASP A 195 5.80 -7.38 6.39
N PRO A 196 5.83 -7.18 7.73
CA PRO A 196 5.02 -7.95 8.64
C PRO A 196 3.58 -7.47 8.50
N SER A 197 2.78 -8.20 7.74
CA SER A 197 1.33 -8.02 7.70
C SER A 197 0.62 -9.36 7.75
N ALA A 198 -0.66 -9.33 8.12
CA ALA A 198 -1.49 -10.48 7.84
C ALA A 198 -1.53 -10.65 6.32
N PRO A 199 -1.38 -11.89 5.79
CA PRO A 199 -1.53 -12.12 4.37
C PRO A 199 -2.88 -11.57 3.88
N PRO A 200 -2.99 -11.10 2.62
CA PRO A 200 -4.25 -10.65 2.08
C PRO A 200 -5.34 -11.71 2.31
N PRO A 201 -6.56 -11.30 2.70
CA PRO A 201 -7.63 -12.25 2.94
C PRO A 201 -7.92 -13.02 1.66
N ARG A 202 -8.00 -14.35 1.78
CA ARG A 202 -8.39 -15.20 0.66
C ARG A 202 -9.91 -15.19 0.55
N LEU A 203 -10.42 -14.80 -0.62
CA LEU A 203 -11.81 -15.01 -0.98
C LEU A 203 -11.99 -16.48 -1.37
N ASP A 204 -12.90 -17.17 -0.70
CA ASP A 204 -13.30 -18.52 -1.04
C ASP A 204 -14.71 -18.53 -1.64
N ILE A 205 -14.95 -19.49 -2.53
CA ILE A 205 -16.25 -19.67 -3.20
C ILE A 205 -16.62 -21.15 -3.13
N GLN A 206 -17.83 -21.41 -2.64
CA GLN A 206 -18.39 -22.76 -2.61
C GLN A 206 -19.87 -22.74 -3.03
N PRO A 207 -20.37 -23.75 -3.76
CA PRO A 207 -21.80 -23.95 -3.91
C PRO A 207 -22.41 -24.26 -2.54
N LEU A 208 -23.48 -23.55 -2.17
CA LEU A 208 -24.26 -23.89 -0.97
C LEU A 208 -25.35 -24.91 -1.34
N ASP A 209 -25.96 -24.71 -2.50
CA ASP A 209 -26.89 -25.64 -3.15
C ASP A 209 -26.86 -25.46 -4.68
N VAL A 210 -27.92 -25.87 -5.37
CA VAL A 210 -28.04 -25.78 -6.84
C VAL A 210 -28.40 -24.38 -7.35
N THR A 211 -28.87 -23.48 -6.50
CA THR A 211 -29.29 -22.12 -6.87
C THR A 211 -28.48 -21.02 -6.19
N THR A 212 -27.64 -21.35 -5.21
CA THR A 212 -26.87 -20.38 -4.43
C THR A 212 -25.41 -20.77 -4.26
N MET A 213 -24.56 -19.75 -4.26
CA MET A 213 -23.15 -19.84 -3.90
C MET A 213 -22.91 -19.05 -2.62
N LEU A 214 -21.97 -19.54 -1.82
CA LEU A 214 -21.47 -18.89 -0.64
C LEU A 214 -20.05 -18.38 -0.93
N LEU A 215 -19.89 -17.07 -0.87
CA LEU A 215 -18.59 -16.42 -0.81
C LEU A 215 -18.20 -16.24 0.65
N SER A 216 -16.94 -16.48 0.99
CA SER A 216 -16.46 -16.27 2.36
C SER A 216 -15.05 -15.70 2.42
N TRP A 217 -14.78 -14.87 3.42
CA TRP A 217 -13.45 -14.36 3.72
C TRP A 217 -13.29 -14.07 5.21
N PRO A 218 -12.06 -14.10 5.75
CA PRO A 218 -11.82 -13.96 7.19
C PRO A 218 -12.33 -12.63 7.79
N THR A 219 -12.79 -12.63 9.04
CA THR A 219 -13.26 -11.42 9.76
C THR A 219 -12.13 -10.47 10.17
N ASN A 220 -10.90 -10.96 10.24
CA ASN A 220 -9.71 -10.14 10.43
C ASN A 220 -9.34 -9.30 9.17
N ALA A 221 -10.07 -9.47 8.06
CA ALA A 221 -10.00 -8.67 6.85
C ALA A 221 -10.74 -7.32 6.97
N SER A 222 -10.57 -6.61 8.09
CA SER A 222 -11.31 -5.36 8.30
C SER A 222 -10.98 -4.32 7.21
N GLY A 223 -12.02 -3.62 6.73
CA GLY A 223 -11.92 -2.62 5.67
C GLY A 223 -11.92 -3.17 4.23
N TYR A 224 -11.85 -4.49 4.03
CA TYR A 224 -12.08 -5.07 2.70
C TYR A 224 -13.58 -5.11 2.37
N VAL A 225 -13.93 -4.70 1.16
CA VAL A 225 -15.26 -4.82 0.56
C VAL A 225 -15.25 -5.88 -0.53
N LEU A 226 -16.36 -6.61 -0.65
CA LEU A 226 -16.59 -7.53 -1.76
C LEU A 226 -17.10 -6.75 -2.97
N GLU A 227 -16.40 -6.89 -4.10
CA GLU A 227 -16.82 -6.32 -5.37
C GLU A 227 -17.10 -7.39 -6.42
N SER A 228 -17.92 -7.06 -7.41
CA SER A 228 -18.23 -7.91 -8.55
C SER A 228 -18.15 -7.19 -9.90
N ALA A 229 -17.85 -7.94 -10.96
CA ALA A 229 -17.85 -7.49 -12.34
C ALA A 229 -18.46 -8.57 -13.26
N THR A 230 -18.96 -8.20 -14.44
CA THR A 230 -19.61 -9.13 -15.40
C THR A 230 -18.68 -9.63 -16.50
N ASN A 231 -17.45 -9.12 -16.58
CA ASN A 231 -16.47 -9.46 -17.61
C ASN A 231 -15.03 -9.26 -17.11
N LEU A 232 -14.07 -9.91 -17.75
CA LEU A 232 -12.63 -9.65 -17.60
C LEU A 232 -12.02 -9.31 -18.98
N PRO A 233 -11.12 -8.31 -19.08
CA PRO A 233 -10.78 -7.34 -18.05
C PRO A 233 -11.98 -6.43 -17.73
N ALA A 234 -12.22 -6.16 -16.45
CA ALA A 234 -13.34 -5.35 -15.99
C ALA A 234 -12.97 -3.86 -15.98
N SER A 235 -13.78 -3.02 -16.64
CA SER A 235 -13.66 -1.56 -16.55
C SER A 235 -14.35 -0.99 -15.31
N LEU A 236 -15.32 -1.72 -14.74
CA LEU A 236 -16.07 -1.30 -13.57
C LEU A 236 -16.30 -2.49 -12.63
N TRP A 237 -15.91 -2.31 -11.37
CA TRP A 237 -16.23 -3.19 -10.26
C TRP A 237 -17.31 -2.51 -9.41
N ARG A 238 -18.34 -3.27 -9.01
CA ARG A 238 -19.42 -2.78 -8.16
C ARG A 238 -19.40 -3.51 -6.83
N GLN A 239 -19.48 -2.76 -5.74
CA GLN A 239 -19.62 -3.34 -4.41
C GLN A 239 -20.87 -4.21 -4.34
N VAL A 240 -20.73 -5.41 -3.78
CA VAL A 240 -21.84 -6.29 -3.43
C VAL A 240 -22.40 -5.78 -2.09
N THR A 241 -23.72 -5.60 -1.99
CA THR A 241 -24.36 -5.00 -0.80
C THR A 241 -25.38 -5.90 -0.10
N ASN A 242 -25.71 -7.05 -0.68
CA ASN A 242 -26.79 -7.92 -0.23
C ASN A 242 -26.25 -9.31 0.13
N GLY A 243 -26.98 -10.03 0.99
CA GLY A 243 -26.66 -11.43 1.33
C GLY A 243 -25.53 -11.59 2.35
N PHE A 244 -25.13 -10.52 3.04
CA PHE A 244 -24.04 -10.58 4.01
C PHE A 244 -24.50 -11.07 5.38
N TYR A 245 -23.72 -11.97 5.96
CA TYR A 245 -23.77 -12.28 7.38
C TYR A 245 -22.37 -12.65 7.88
N GLN A 246 -22.21 -12.70 9.19
CA GLN A 246 -20.98 -13.13 9.83
C GLN A 246 -21.24 -14.43 10.58
N SER A 247 -20.34 -15.40 10.43
CA SER A 247 -20.36 -16.64 11.21
C SER A 247 -18.95 -16.91 11.73
N SER A 248 -18.81 -16.99 13.05
CA SER A 248 -17.52 -17.16 13.74
C SER A 248 -16.47 -16.17 13.21
N ASP A 249 -15.45 -16.69 12.51
CA ASP A 249 -14.28 -15.95 12.01
C ASP A 249 -14.37 -15.60 10.52
N PHE A 250 -15.56 -15.71 9.91
CA PHE A 250 -15.76 -15.42 8.49
C PHE A 250 -16.92 -14.44 8.25
N PHE A 251 -16.67 -13.50 7.35
CA PHE A 251 -17.72 -12.82 6.61
C PHE A 251 -18.20 -13.72 5.48
N HIS A 252 -19.50 -13.74 5.26
CA HIS A 252 -20.16 -14.51 4.22
C HIS A 252 -20.98 -13.59 3.33
N ALA A 253 -21.08 -13.95 2.05
CA ALA A 253 -22.08 -13.40 1.14
C ALA A 253 -22.76 -14.56 0.38
N GLU A 254 -24.05 -14.75 0.62
CA GLU A 254 -24.87 -15.69 -0.14
C GLU A 254 -25.44 -15.00 -1.38
N LEU A 255 -25.09 -15.53 -2.54
CA LEU A 255 -25.47 -14.98 -3.83
C LEU A 255 -26.14 -16.06 -4.67
N PRO A 256 -27.23 -15.74 -5.40
CA PRO A 256 -27.82 -16.69 -6.32
C PRO A 256 -26.87 -16.95 -7.49
N PHE A 257 -26.84 -18.18 -7.97
CA PHE A 257 -26.37 -18.47 -9.32
C PHE A 257 -27.24 -17.68 -10.30
N SER A 258 -26.60 -17.01 -11.24
CA SER A 258 -27.28 -16.29 -12.31
C SER A 258 -26.75 -16.74 -13.65
N ASP A 259 -27.59 -16.65 -14.68
CA ASP A 259 -27.19 -16.96 -16.06
C ASP A 259 -26.12 -16.00 -16.61
N ILE A 260 -25.86 -14.90 -15.90
CA ILE A 260 -24.79 -13.95 -16.21
C ILE A 260 -23.53 -14.35 -15.44
N ARG A 261 -22.41 -14.48 -16.16
CA ARG A 261 -21.09 -14.70 -15.54
C ARG A 261 -20.73 -13.51 -14.65
N ARG A 262 -20.27 -13.79 -13.43
CA ARG A 262 -19.77 -12.79 -12.49
C ARG A 262 -18.39 -13.18 -12.00
N PHE A 263 -17.56 -12.18 -11.80
CA PHE A 263 -16.22 -12.26 -11.22
C PHE A 263 -16.24 -11.50 -9.91
N PHE A 264 -15.52 -11.99 -8.91
CA PHE A 264 -15.51 -11.42 -7.56
C PHE A 264 -14.09 -11.12 -7.11
N ARG A 265 -13.91 -10.06 -6.32
CA ARG A 265 -12.66 -9.75 -5.64
C ARG A 265 -12.92 -9.09 -4.30
N LEU A 266 -11.96 -9.22 -3.39
CA LEU A 266 -11.88 -8.36 -2.21
C LEU A 266 -11.05 -7.14 -2.56
N ARG A 267 -11.54 -5.96 -2.16
CA ARG A 267 -10.86 -4.69 -2.36
C ARG A 267 -10.80 -3.93 -1.04
N LYS A 268 -9.62 -3.43 -0.68
CA LYS A 268 -9.43 -2.53 0.46
C LYS A 268 -9.52 -1.08 0.00
#